data_AF-A0A0S9KF83-F1
#
_entry.id   AF-A0A0S9KF83-F1
#
_cell.length_a   1.000
_cell.length_b   1.000
_cell.length_c   1.000
_cell.angle_alpha   90.00
_cell.angle_beta   90.00
_cell.angle_gamma   90.00
#
_symmetry.space_group_name_H-M   'P 1'
#
loop_
_entity.id
_entity.type
_entity.pdbx_description
1 polymer ?
#
loop_
_entity_poly.entity_id
_entity_poly.type
_entity_poly.pdbx_seq_one_letter_code
_entity_poly.pdbx_strand_id
1 'polypeptide(L)'
;MRSRGFPQLRTLIEGIDRILIGKTAEQTDPGVREGVNFIVRLPTWTELPPAINVGMKAKKNEDLVLPARIEWNVPPLVMVTPGESVEVEWRITNMGHRKSGTITLTELGQSELIPGQLDGAVIGTFSSRDLNRKLTKLVTDGQSAKWEVLNSFEEYTRSKITEASRILAQEFSELSGRSIPGVLDENAIDALLAEMLFGERESKKDSSIVSRMVDKALDPNAFNDYDPARFFTLNLKARALGEVKRVIGDPHIGPKIRRVHRMSGATTIEAVVAAYNEQYPKEHLGAKRAMAALTAGHQLEVMAGALAPDDELRDWAQSELDAVEPDETPETESDA
;
A
#
# COMPACT_ATOMS: atom_id res chain seq x y z
N MET A 1 -11.01 19.86 -2.62
CA MET A 1 -10.66 19.11 -3.85
C MET A 1 -10.90 17.62 -3.61
N ARG A 2 -12.07 17.10 -3.98
CA ARG A 2 -12.34 15.65 -3.90
C ARG A 2 -11.56 14.98 -5.04
N SER A 3 -10.43 14.35 -4.75
CA SER A 3 -9.90 13.35 -5.68
C SER A 3 -10.95 12.26 -5.76
N ARG A 4 -11.69 12.17 -6.89
CA ARG A 4 -12.59 11.05 -7.14
C ARG A 4 -11.80 9.75 -6.91
N GLY A 5 -12.27 8.92 -5.98
CA GLY A 5 -11.76 7.58 -5.72
C GLY A 5 -10.72 7.40 -4.62
N PHE A 6 -10.02 8.41 -4.08
CA PHE A 6 -9.14 8.19 -2.90
C PHE A 6 -10.00 8.20 -1.62
N PRO A 7 -9.70 7.36 -0.59
CA PRO A 7 -10.36 7.49 0.71
C PRO A 7 -10.40 8.96 1.12
N GLN A 8 -11.51 9.42 1.70
CA GLN A 8 -11.52 10.76 2.27
C GLN A 8 -10.35 10.83 3.26
N LEU A 9 -9.37 11.71 2.99
CA LEU A 9 -8.10 11.75 3.73
C LEU A 9 -8.32 11.77 5.25
N ARG A 10 -9.41 12.42 5.68
CA ARG A 10 -9.89 12.43 7.05
C ARG A 10 -10.24 11.03 7.60
N THR A 11 -11.07 10.26 6.89
CA THR A 11 -11.41 8.88 7.26
C THR A 11 -10.16 8.00 7.37
N LEU A 12 -9.19 8.20 6.47
CA LEU A 12 -7.93 7.46 6.51
C LEU A 12 -7.11 7.79 7.77
N ILE A 13 -6.91 9.07 8.10
CA ILE A 13 -6.14 9.46 9.29
C ILE A 13 -6.86 9.09 10.59
N GLU A 14 -8.19 9.21 10.64
CA GLU A 14 -9.02 8.78 11.77
C GLU A 14 -8.93 7.26 11.98
N GLY A 15 -8.96 6.49 10.88
CA GLY A 15 -8.75 5.05 10.92
C GLY A 15 -7.33 4.66 11.38
N ILE A 16 -6.29 5.32 10.86
CA ILE A 16 -4.90 5.12 11.29
C ILE A 16 -4.74 5.45 12.79
N ASP A 17 -5.36 6.52 13.27
CA ASP A 17 -5.37 6.86 14.69
C ASP A 17 -5.99 5.74 15.54
N ARG A 18 -7.21 5.30 15.20
CA ARG A 18 -7.87 4.20 15.92
C ARG A 18 -7.03 2.92 15.95
N ILE A 19 -6.38 2.57 14.83
CA ILE A 19 -5.46 1.42 14.77
C ILE A 19 -4.28 1.62 15.73
N LEU A 20 -3.64 2.79 15.73
CA LEU A 20 -2.52 3.07 16.62
C LEU A 20 -2.94 3.03 18.10
N ILE A 21 -4.09 3.62 18.42
CA ILE A 21 -4.64 3.61 19.78
C ILE A 21 -4.95 2.17 20.22
N GLY A 22 -5.53 1.35 19.36
CA GLY A 22 -5.79 -0.07 19.65
C GLY A 22 -4.51 -0.87 19.89
N LYS A 23 -3.48 -0.69 19.04
CA LYS A 23 -2.16 -1.35 19.25
C LYS A 23 -1.50 -0.90 20.54
N THR A 24 -1.57 0.40 20.86
CA THR A 24 -1.06 0.93 22.13
C THR A 24 -1.81 0.30 23.31
N ALA A 25 -3.13 0.24 23.24
CA ALA A 25 -3.96 -0.34 24.30
C ALA A 25 -3.67 -1.83 24.55
N GLU A 26 -3.34 -2.58 23.49
CA GLU A 26 -2.94 -3.99 23.59
C GLU A 26 -1.60 -4.17 24.31
N GLN A 27 -0.70 -3.20 24.17
CA GLN A 27 0.63 -3.20 24.81
C GLN A 27 0.62 -2.58 26.21
N THR A 28 -0.42 -1.82 26.55
CA THR A 28 -0.58 -1.23 27.88
C THR A 28 -0.84 -2.31 28.91
N ASP A 29 0.13 -2.54 29.80
CA ASP A 29 -0.10 -3.34 31.00
C ASP A 29 -0.94 -2.53 32.00
N PRO A 30 -2.18 -2.94 32.30
CA PRO A 30 -3.00 -2.27 33.31
C PRO A 30 -2.35 -2.35 34.69
N GLY A 31 -1.53 -3.36 34.98
CA GLY A 31 -0.98 -3.66 36.29
C GLY A 31 -2.06 -3.92 37.35
N VAL A 32 -1.63 -4.16 38.60
CA VAL A 32 -2.54 -4.12 39.76
C VAL A 32 -2.62 -2.67 40.24
N ARG A 33 -3.58 -1.91 39.70
CA ARG A 33 -3.86 -0.53 40.13
C ARG A 33 -5.14 -0.50 40.93
N GLU A 34 -5.03 -0.11 42.19
CA GLU A 34 -6.18 0.14 43.07
C GLU A 34 -6.69 1.58 42.89
N GLY A 35 -8.00 1.78 43.03
CA GLY A 35 -8.61 3.12 42.98
C GLY A 35 -8.93 3.65 41.57
N VAL A 36 -9.17 4.96 41.51
CA VAL A 36 -9.54 5.69 40.29
C VAL A 36 -8.29 5.91 39.44
N ASN A 37 -8.36 5.56 38.16
CA ASN A 37 -7.27 5.73 37.21
C ASN A 37 -7.77 6.47 35.97
N PHE A 38 -6.92 7.28 35.34
CA PHE A 38 -7.25 8.00 34.11
C PHE A 38 -6.35 7.54 32.97
N ILE A 39 -6.93 7.27 31.81
CA ILE A 39 -6.20 7.14 30.55
C ILE A 39 -6.32 8.47 29.81
N VAL A 40 -5.20 9.13 29.57
CA VAL A 40 -5.12 10.28 28.67
C VAL A 40 -4.74 9.77 27.28
N ARG A 41 -5.70 9.84 26.34
CA ARG A 41 -5.46 9.61 24.90
C ARG A 41 -4.90 10.89 24.29
N LEU A 42 -3.66 10.80 23.85
CA LEU A 42 -2.97 11.86 23.13
C LEU A 42 -3.43 11.90 21.66
N PRO A 43 -3.65 13.08 21.09
CA PRO A 43 -3.95 13.23 19.67
C PRO A 43 -2.74 12.82 18.85
N THR A 44 -2.95 12.05 17.80
CA THR A 44 -1.85 11.55 16.95
C THR A 44 -1.74 12.32 15.63
N TRP A 45 -2.68 13.24 15.37
CA TRP A 45 -2.74 14.07 14.19
C TRP A 45 -3.10 15.51 14.53
N THR A 46 -2.69 16.43 13.67
CA THR A 46 -3.12 17.84 13.63
C THR A 46 -3.39 18.25 12.19
N GLU A 47 -4.25 19.25 11.97
CA GLU A 47 -4.44 19.90 10.68
C GLU A 47 -3.74 21.27 10.68
N LEU A 48 -2.75 21.41 9.80
CA LEU A 48 -1.97 22.64 9.68
C LEU A 48 -1.93 23.12 8.22
N PRO A 49 -1.89 24.44 7.98
CA PRO A 49 -1.51 24.94 6.67
C PRO A 49 -0.07 24.49 6.35
N PRO A 50 0.22 24.08 5.11
CA PRO A 50 1.57 23.65 4.74
C PRO A 50 2.56 24.81 4.82
N ALA A 51 3.74 24.58 5.42
CA ALA A 51 4.80 25.58 5.52
C ALA A 51 5.74 25.58 4.29
N ILE A 52 5.55 24.64 3.37
CA ILE A 52 6.24 24.55 2.08
C ILE A 52 5.24 24.54 0.94
N ASN A 53 5.73 24.84 -0.27
CA ASN A 53 4.92 24.74 -1.47
C ASN A 53 4.56 23.26 -1.76
N VAL A 54 3.29 22.91 -1.53
CA VAL A 54 2.72 21.58 -1.83
C VAL A 54 2.20 21.46 -3.28
N GLY A 55 2.69 22.32 -4.17
CA GLY A 55 2.40 22.32 -5.60
C GLY A 55 0.98 22.79 -5.93
N MET A 56 0.34 22.09 -6.87
CA MET A 56 -0.99 22.45 -7.39
C MET A 56 -2.10 22.44 -6.33
N LYS A 57 -1.89 21.80 -5.17
CA LYS A 57 -2.86 21.78 -4.06
C LYS A 57 -3.04 23.17 -3.45
N ALA A 58 -1.95 23.88 -3.19
CA ALA A 58 -1.97 25.22 -2.58
C ALA A 58 -2.56 26.28 -3.53
N LYS A 59 -2.29 26.18 -4.84
CA LYS A 59 -2.82 27.11 -5.85
C LYS A 59 -4.35 27.10 -5.99
N LYS A 60 -5.00 26.00 -5.59
CA LYS A 60 -6.45 25.79 -5.77
C LYS A 60 -7.25 26.02 -4.50
N ASN A 61 -6.60 26.22 -3.36
CA ASN A 61 -7.26 26.39 -2.07
C ASN A 61 -6.34 27.19 -1.14
N GLU A 62 -6.64 28.47 -0.94
CA GLU A 62 -5.86 29.36 -0.09
C GLU A 62 -5.93 28.93 1.39
N ASP A 63 -7.04 28.32 1.81
CA ASP A 63 -7.26 27.78 3.17
C ASP A 63 -6.96 26.28 3.26
N LEU A 64 -5.97 25.80 2.49
CA LEU A 64 -5.61 24.39 2.50
C LEU A 64 -4.95 24.02 3.83
N VAL A 65 -5.66 23.25 4.66
CA VAL A 65 -5.08 22.49 5.76
C VAL A 65 -4.78 21.06 5.33
N LEU A 66 -3.68 20.51 5.83
CA LEU A 66 -3.27 19.14 5.59
C LEU A 66 -2.95 18.45 6.92
N PRO A 67 -3.20 17.13 7.02
CA PRO A 67 -2.90 16.39 8.23
C PRO A 67 -1.39 16.26 8.43
N ALA A 68 -0.99 16.46 9.67
CA ALA A 68 0.37 16.36 10.16
C ALA A 68 0.44 15.42 11.35
N ARG A 69 1.46 14.57 11.34
CA ARG A 69 1.65 13.56 12.37
C ARG A 69 2.25 14.22 13.60
N ILE A 70 1.68 13.93 14.76
CA ILE A 70 2.26 14.32 16.05
C ILE A 70 3.09 13.14 16.54
N GLU A 71 4.39 13.38 16.70
CA GLU A 71 5.32 12.44 17.31
C GLU A 71 5.36 12.73 18.81
N TRP A 72 5.12 11.72 19.64
CA TRP A 72 5.20 11.81 21.09
C TRP A 72 6.43 11.04 21.59
N ASN A 73 7.06 11.53 22.66
CA ASN A 73 8.14 10.78 23.32
C ASN A 73 7.64 9.58 24.15
N VAL A 74 6.33 9.46 24.33
CA VAL A 74 5.63 8.36 25.00
C VAL A 74 4.57 7.75 24.08
N PRO A 75 4.09 6.52 24.36
CA PRO A 75 2.94 5.98 23.66
C PRO A 75 1.70 6.88 23.80
N PRO A 76 0.79 6.91 22.81
CA PRO A 76 -0.35 7.84 22.76
C PRO A 76 -1.45 7.56 23.79
N LEU A 77 -1.31 6.52 24.62
CA LEU A 77 -2.14 6.29 25.79
C LEU A 77 -1.27 6.39 27.04
N VAL A 78 -1.49 7.45 27.83
CA VAL A 78 -0.74 7.69 29.06
C VAL A 78 -1.67 7.45 30.24
N MET A 79 -1.22 6.65 31.19
CA MET A 79 -1.94 6.43 32.44
C MET A 79 -1.55 7.50 33.46
N VAL A 80 -2.54 8.15 34.07
CA VAL A 80 -2.34 9.19 35.09
C VAL A 80 -3.16 8.86 36.34
N THR A 81 -2.52 8.94 37.51
CA THR A 81 -3.18 8.80 38.82
C THR A 81 -3.77 10.16 39.23
N PRO A 82 -4.93 10.22 39.92
CA PRO A 82 -5.47 11.48 40.39
C PRO A 82 -4.45 12.32 41.17
N GLY A 83 -4.27 13.58 40.77
CA GLY A 83 -3.34 14.52 41.42
C GLY A 83 -1.88 14.37 40.98
N GLU A 84 -1.56 13.39 40.14
CA GLU A 84 -0.26 13.32 39.47
C GLU A 84 -0.26 14.14 38.18
N SER A 85 0.93 14.61 37.81
CA SER A 85 1.17 15.23 36.52
C SER A 85 2.33 14.53 35.82
N VAL A 86 2.18 14.32 34.51
CA VAL A 86 3.20 13.70 33.67
C VAL A 86 3.57 14.69 32.57
N GLU A 87 4.83 15.11 32.52
CA GLU A 87 5.34 15.93 31.42
C GLU A 87 5.72 15.04 30.25
N VAL A 88 5.25 15.40 29.05
CA VAL A 88 5.54 14.69 27.81
C VAL A 88 5.98 15.66 26.72
N GLU A 89 6.78 15.19 25.78
CA GLU A 89 7.29 15.96 24.66
C GLU A 89 6.56 15.58 23.38
N TRP A 90 6.32 16.57 22.52
CA TRP A 90 5.76 16.37 21.20
C TRP A 90 6.59 17.07 20.12
N ARG A 91 6.50 16.54 18.90
CA ARG A 91 7.15 17.07 17.71
C ARG A 91 6.26 16.91 16.48
N ILE A 92 6.37 17.87 15.56
CA ILE A 92 5.78 17.86 14.22
C ILE A 92 6.86 18.27 13.21
N THR A 93 7.21 17.36 12.32
CA THR A 93 8.34 17.46 11.37
C THR A 93 7.93 17.48 9.90
N ASN A 94 6.66 17.32 9.59
CA ASN A 94 6.21 17.14 8.22
C ASN A 94 5.75 18.44 7.53
N MET A 95 5.72 18.43 6.20
CA MET A 95 5.23 19.54 5.35
C MET A 95 5.92 20.89 5.64
N GLY A 96 7.21 20.85 5.94
CA GLY A 96 8.02 22.02 6.22
C GLY A 96 7.91 22.55 7.65
N HIS A 97 7.06 21.97 8.48
CA HIS A 97 7.01 22.30 9.90
C HIS A 97 8.18 21.67 10.64
N ARG A 98 8.70 22.40 11.62
CA ARG A 98 9.65 21.89 12.63
C ARG A 98 9.22 22.45 13.99
N LYS A 99 8.05 22.02 14.45
CA LYS A 99 7.48 22.43 15.73
C LYS A 99 7.73 21.36 16.77
N SER A 100 7.95 21.76 18.01
CA SER A 100 8.06 20.88 19.16
C SER A 100 7.71 21.64 20.42
N GLY A 101 7.34 20.92 21.47
CA GLY A 101 7.06 21.49 22.78
C GLY A 101 6.93 20.40 23.83
N THR A 102 6.76 20.84 25.07
CA THR A 102 6.37 19.99 26.20
C THR A 102 4.94 20.31 26.59
N ILE A 103 4.27 19.33 27.17
CA ILE A 103 2.93 19.49 27.74
C ILE A 103 2.79 18.65 28.98
N THR A 104 2.03 19.14 29.94
CA THR A 104 1.70 18.42 31.16
C THR A 104 0.37 17.71 31.01
N LEU A 105 0.33 16.43 31.36
CA LEU A 105 -0.87 15.61 31.40
C LEU A 105 -1.33 15.43 32.85
N THR A 106 -2.62 15.59 33.10
CA THR A 106 -3.27 15.36 34.40
C THR A 106 -4.53 14.52 34.22
N GLU A 107 -5.26 14.23 35.30
CA GLU A 107 -6.59 13.62 35.23
C GLU A 107 -7.63 14.48 34.48
N LEU A 108 -7.33 15.75 34.21
CA LEU A 108 -8.17 16.64 33.41
C LEU A 108 -7.74 16.65 31.93
N GLY A 109 -6.65 15.97 31.60
CA GLY A 109 -6.12 15.83 30.25
C GLY A 109 -4.91 16.71 30.01
N GLN A 110 -4.88 17.34 28.85
CA GLN A 110 -3.78 18.15 28.36
C GLN A 110 -3.82 19.56 28.98
N SER A 111 -2.68 20.05 29.48
CA SER A 111 -2.58 21.42 30.01
C SER A 111 -2.73 22.50 28.94
N GLU A 112 -2.32 22.19 27.70
CA GLU A 112 -2.40 23.09 26.53
C GLU A 112 -2.81 22.29 25.29
N LEU A 113 -3.36 22.95 24.26
CA LEU A 113 -3.69 22.25 23.02
C LEU A 113 -2.58 22.45 22.00
N ILE A 114 -2.19 21.38 21.30
CA ILE A 114 -1.32 21.49 20.13
C ILE A 114 -2.12 22.19 19.02
N PRO A 115 -1.54 23.19 18.32
CA PRO A 115 -2.25 23.89 17.26
C PRO A 115 -2.81 22.93 16.21
N GLY A 116 -4.11 23.04 15.92
CA GLY A 116 -4.81 22.23 14.92
C GLY A 116 -5.01 20.76 15.31
N GLN A 117 -4.71 20.35 16.55
CA GLN A 117 -4.80 18.95 16.94
C GLN A 117 -6.19 18.36 16.68
N LEU A 118 -6.20 17.12 16.22
CA LEU A 118 -7.39 16.34 16.00
C LEU A 118 -7.56 15.37 17.16
N ASP A 119 -8.74 15.41 17.77
CA ASP A 119 -9.11 14.62 18.94
C ASP A 119 -8.21 14.87 20.17
N GLY A 120 -8.14 13.87 21.05
CA GLY A 120 -7.70 13.97 22.43
C GLY A 120 -8.85 13.64 23.36
N ALA A 121 -8.61 12.78 24.36
CA ALA A 121 -9.66 12.41 25.31
C ALA A 121 -9.07 11.97 26.64
N VAL A 122 -9.85 12.16 27.70
CA VAL A 122 -9.58 11.57 29.01
C VAL A 122 -10.64 10.51 29.29
N ILE A 123 -10.19 9.32 29.66
CA ILE A 123 -11.05 8.19 30.02
C ILE A 123 -10.81 7.88 31.50
N GLY A 124 -11.76 8.32 32.35
CA GLY A 124 -11.77 7.93 33.75
C GLY A 124 -12.21 6.48 33.93
N THR A 125 -11.58 5.79 34.89
CA THR A 125 -11.88 4.40 35.26
C THR A 125 -11.91 4.28 36.77
N PHE A 126 -12.87 3.50 37.30
CA PHE A 126 -13.12 3.43 38.74
C PHE A 126 -12.64 2.13 39.41
N SER A 127 -12.14 1.19 38.61
CA SER A 127 -11.62 -0.11 39.07
C SER A 127 -10.73 -0.73 38.00
N SER A 128 -9.87 -1.67 38.38
CA SER A 128 -9.02 -2.40 37.43
C SER A 128 -9.86 -3.20 36.40
N ARG A 129 -11.05 -3.68 36.79
CA ARG A 129 -11.99 -4.33 35.87
C ARG A 129 -12.52 -3.37 34.81
N ASP A 130 -12.88 -2.15 35.21
CA ASP A 130 -13.35 -1.12 34.28
C ASP A 130 -12.22 -0.68 33.35
N LEU A 131 -11.01 -0.50 33.87
CA LEU A 131 -9.81 -0.23 33.09
C LEU A 131 -9.59 -1.29 31.99
N ASN A 132 -9.56 -2.57 32.36
CA ASN A 132 -9.40 -3.68 31.42
C ASN A 132 -10.49 -3.69 30.36
N ARG A 133 -11.74 -3.42 30.74
CA ARG A 133 -12.86 -3.32 29.80
C ARG A 133 -12.66 -2.17 28.81
N LYS A 134 -12.19 -1.01 29.26
CA LYS A 134 -11.92 0.15 28.39
C LYS A 134 -10.77 -0.14 27.43
N LEU A 135 -9.66 -0.70 27.91
CA LEU A 135 -8.53 -1.12 27.07
C LEU A 135 -8.96 -2.15 26.03
N THR A 136 -9.69 -3.18 26.44
CA THR A 136 -10.23 -4.20 25.51
C THR A 136 -11.11 -3.55 24.43
N LYS A 137 -11.95 -2.58 24.81
CA LYS A 137 -12.77 -1.84 23.84
C LYS A 137 -11.92 -1.07 22.83
N LEU A 138 -10.84 -0.43 23.26
CA LEU A 138 -9.91 0.27 22.37
C LEU A 138 -9.18 -0.70 21.43
N VAL A 139 -8.77 -1.88 21.92
CA VAL A 139 -8.17 -2.94 21.10
C VAL A 139 -9.15 -3.39 20.02
N THR A 140 -10.38 -3.72 20.39
CA THR A 140 -11.44 -4.13 19.44
C THR A 140 -11.76 -3.03 18.43
N ASP A 141 -11.80 -1.77 18.87
CA ASP A 141 -12.01 -0.63 17.98
C ASP A 141 -10.87 -0.49 16.97
N GLY A 142 -9.60 -0.59 17.40
CA GLY A 142 -8.45 -0.54 16.51
C GLY A 142 -8.39 -1.71 15.51
N GLN A 143 -8.76 -2.92 15.93
CA GLN A 143 -8.89 -4.07 15.03
C GLN A 143 -10.00 -3.84 13.99
N SER A 144 -11.13 -3.27 14.39
CA SER A 144 -12.23 -2.95 13.47
C SER A 144 -11.83 -1.84 12.49
N ALA A 145 -11.17 -0.79 12.99
CA ALA A 145 -10.64 0.31 12.17
C ALA A 145 -9.66 -0.19 11.11
N LYS A 146 -8.86 -1.23 11.38
CA LYS A 146 -7.99 -1.85 10.38
C LYS A 146 -8.77 -2.33 9.16
N TRP A 147 -9.89 -3.03 9.37
CA TRP A 147 -10.76 -3.49 8.29
C TRP A 147 -11.46 -2.35 7.56
N GLU A 148 -11.95 -1.36 8.30
CA GLU A 148 -12.56 -0.15 7.72
C GLU A 148 -11.57 0.60 6.80
N VAL A 149 -10.32 0.77 7.25
CA VAL A 149 -9.26 1.39 6.46
C VAL A 149 -8.96 0.57 5.21
N LEU A 150 -8.77 -0.74 5.32
CA LEU A 150 -8.52 -1.60 4.16
C LEU A 150 -9.65 -1.52 3.14
N ASN A 151 -10.90 -1.63 3.57
CA ASN A 151 -12.06 -1.54 2.68
C ASN A 151 -12.18 -0.15 2.04
N SER A 152 -11.77 0.91 2.73
CA SER A 152 -11.77 2.26 2.14
C SER A 152 -10.85 2.39 0.92
N PHE A 153 -9.84 1.52 0.78
CA PHE A 153 -8.93 1.49 -0.37
C PHE A 153 -9.49 0.73 -1.57
N GLU A 154 -10.63 0.05 -1.47
CA GLU A 154 -11.11 -0.86 -2.51
C GLU A 154 -11.31 -0.17 -3.86
N GLU A 155 -12.16 0.86 -3.90
CA GLU A 155 -12.44 1.62 -5.13
C GLU A 155 -11.16 2.24 -5.72
N TYR A 156 -10.30 2.79 -4.84
CA TYR A 156 -9.06 3.42 -5.27
C TYR A 156 -8.08 2.40 -5.88
N THR A 157 -7.92 1.25 -5.22
CA THR A 157 -7.01 0.20 -5.64
C THR A 157 -7.47 -0.40 -6.96
N ARG A 158 -8.76 -0.69 -7.08
CA ARG A 158 -9.38 -1.11 -8.35
C ARG A 158 -9.07 -0.10 -9.46
N SER A 159 -9.32 1.18 -9.21
CA SER A 159 -9.01 2.24 -10.18
C SER A 159 -7.53 2.26 -10.60
N LYS A 160 -6.60 2.00 -9.67
CA LYS A 160 -5.15 1.95 -9.97
C LYS A 160 -4.74 0.69 -10.72
N ILE A 161 -5.36 -0.45 -10.46
CA ILE A 161 -5.18 -1.67 -11.24
C ILE A 161 -5.68 -1.45 -12.67
N THR A 162 -6.89 -0.90 -12.84
CA THR A 162 -7.44 -0.58 -14.18
C THR A 162 -6.57 0.44 -14.93
N GLU A 163 -6.08 1.49 -14.26
CA GLU A 163 -5.15 2.46 -14.84
C GLU A 163 -3.86 1.79 -15.30
N ALA A 164 -3.26 0.94 -14.46
CA ALA A 164 -2.06 0.18 -14.80
C ALA A 164 -2.28 -0.77 -15.99
N SER A 165 -3.42 -1.48 -16.00
CA SER A 165 -3.82 -2.37 -17.10
C SER A 165 -3.91 -1.61 -18.42
N ARG A 166 -4.53 -0.42 -18.44
CA ARG A 166 -4.63 0.43 -19.63
C ARG A 166 -3.29 0.98 -20.09
N ILE A 167 -2.43 1.38 -19.17
CA ILE A 167 -1.07 1.87 -19.50
C ILE A 167 -0.28 0.79 -20.25
N LEU A 168 -0.31 -0.45 -19.75
CA LEU A 168 0.37 -1.57 -20.40
C LEU A 168 -0.32 -1.96 -21.72
N ALA A 169 -1.65 -1.93 -21.76
CA ALA A 169 -2.40 -2.21 -22.99
C ALA A 169 -2.06 -1.22 -24.11
N GLN A 170 -1.93 0.07 -23.79
CA GLN A 170 -1.47 1.07 -24.74
C GLN A 170 -0.06 0.75 -25.26
N GLU A 171 0.85 0.37 -24.37
CA GLU A 171 2.21 0.00 -24.75
C GLU A 171 2.26 -1.22 -25.69
N PHE A 172 1.47 -2.26 -25.41
CA PHE A 172 1.36 -3.43 -26.29
C PHE A 172 0.60 -3.14 -27.58
N SER A 173 -0.33 -2.19 -27.56
CA SER A 173 -1.02 -1.74 -28.77
C SER A 173 -0.06 -1.07 -29.74
N GLU A 174 0.82 -0.21 -29.22
CA GLU A 174 1.89 0.42 -30.00
C GLU A 174 2.89 -0.60 -30.57
N LEU A 175 3.14 -1.70 -29.85
CA LEU A 175 4.05 -2.75 -30.29
C LEU A 175 3.43 -3.64 -31.37
N SER A 176 2.17 -4.07 -31.18
CA SER A 176 1.48 -5.03 -32.04
C SER A 176 0.74 -4.38 -33.22
N GLY A 177 0.53 -3.06 -33.20
CA GLY A 177 -0.29 -2.35 -34.16
C GLY A 177 -1.80 -2.60 -34.01
N ARG A 178 -2.23 -3.30 -32.95
CA ARG A 178 -3.64 -3.61 -32.68
C ARG A 178 -4.12 -2.87 -31.44
N SER A 179 -5.37 -2.43 -31.44
CA SER A 179 -5.96 -1.77 -30.27
C SER A 179 -6.29 -2.80 -29.18
N ILE A 180 -5.62 -2.71 -28.03
CA ILE A 180 -5.87 -3.53 -26.85
C ILE A 180 -6.50 -2.63 -25.78
N PRO A 181 -7.75 -2.90 -25.33
CA PRO A 181 -8.44 -2.06 -24.36
C PRO A 181 -7.91 -2.19 -22.92
N GLY A 182 -7.34 -3.35 -22.58
CA GLY A 182 -6.80 -3.70 -21.27
C GLY A 182 -6.04 -5.02 -21.34
N VAL A 183 -5.04 -5.21 -20.46
CA VAL A 183 -4.28 -6.47 -20.38
C VAL A 183 -4.85 -7.45 -19.36
N LEU A 184 -5.83 -7.01 -18.57
CA LEU A 184 -6.57 -7.81 -17.60
C LEU A 184 -8.06 -7.66 -17.87
N ASP A 185 -8.81 -8.74 -17.69
CA ASP A 185 -10.26 -8.74 -17.66
C ASP A 185 -10.78 -8.36 -16.24
N GLU A 186 -12.10 -8.25 -16.09
CA GLU A 186 -12.69 -7.86 -14.79
C GLU A 186 -12.45 -8.90 -13.69
N ASN A 187 -12.43 -10.20 -14.03
CA ASN A 187 -12.17 -11.25 -13.05
C ASN A 187 -10.73 -11.20 -12.53
N ALA A 188 -9.74 -10.99 -13.40
CA ALA A 188 -8.35 -10.83 -13.01
C ALA A 188 -8.13 -9.53 -12.22
N ILE A 189 -8.87 -8.45 -12.54
CA ILE A 189 -8.86 -7.22 -11.74
C ILE A 189 -9.40 -7.50 -10.33
N ASP A 190 -10.50 -8.24 -10.19
CA ASP A 190 -11.09 -8.61 -8.91
C ASP A 190 -10.17 -9.51 -8.08
N ALA A 191 -9.55 -10.51 -8.70
CA ALA A 191 -8.59 -11.40 -8.06
C ALA A 191 -7.37 -10.63 -7.55
N LEU A 192 -6.79 -9.77 -8.40
CA LEU A 192 -5.64 -8.95 -8.04
C LEU A 192 -5.97 -7.91 -6.97
N LEU A 193 -7.17 -7.33 -7.01
CA LEU A 193 -7.68 -6.43 -5.97
C LEU A 193 -7.73 -7.13 -4.62
N ALA A 194 -8.31 -8.34 -4.57
CA ALA A 194 -8.38 -9.13 -3.34
C ALA A 194 -6.98 -9.46 -2.81
N GLU A 195 -6.04 -9.84 -3.67
CA GLU A 195 -4.64 -10.11 -3.31
C GLU A 195 -3.94 -8.85 -2.77
N MET A 196 -4.10 -7.70 -3.43
CA MET A 196 -3.48 -6.44 -2.99
C MET A 196 -4.02 -5.94 -1.64
N LEU A 197 -5.32 -6.14 -1.37
CA LEU A 197 -5.99 -5.70 -0.14
C LEU A 197 -5.81 -6.67 1.02
N PHE A 198 -5.91 -7.97 0.78
CA PHE A 198 -6.00 -9.00 1.83
C PHE A 198 -4.84 -10.00 1.83
N GLY A 199 -4.02 -10.01 0.78
CA GLY A 199 -2.88 -10.92 0.63
C GLY A 199 -3.27 -12.24 -0.03
N GLU A 200 -2.30 -13.09 -0.27
CA GLU A 200 -2.54 -14.45 -0.77
C GLU A 200 -3.06 -15.34 0.37
N ARG A 201 -4.14 -16.10 0.11
CA ARG A 201 -4.76 -16.97 1.12
C ARG A 201 -3.82 -18.08 1.62
N GLU A 202 -2.89 -18.53 0.78
CA GLU A 202 -2.02 -19.67 1.07
C GLU A 202 -0.70 -19.26 1.75
N SER A 203 -0.27 -18.01 1.58
CA SER A 203 0.93 -17.51 2.24
C SER A 203 0.62 -16.99 3.64
N LYS A 204 0.84 -17.84 4.66
CA LYS A 204 0.70 -17.47 6.08
C LYS A 204 1.62 -16.31 6.53
N LYS A 205 2.56 -15.86 5.69
CA LYS A 205 3.53 -14.80 6.03
C LYS A 205 3.33 -13.50 5.28
N ASP A 206 2.51 -13.46 4.24
CA ASP A 206 2.45 -12.27 3.38
C ASP A 206 1.28 -11.37 3.74
N SER A 207 1.56 -10.39 4.60
CA SER A 207 0.71 -9.20 4.73
C SER A 207 0.52 -8.53 3.37
N SER A 208 -0.72 -8.21 3.05
CA SER A 208 -1.10 -7.57 1.78
C SER A 208 -0.33 -6.27 1.53
N ILE A 209 -0.25 -5.86 0.26
CA ILE A 209 0.44 -4.60 -0.11
C ILE A 209 -0.18 -3.42 0.64
N VAL A 210 -1.51 -3.35 0.69
CA VAL A 210 -2.20 -2.25 1.38
C VAL A 210 -2.03 -2.36 2.90
N SER A 211 -2.09 -3.55 3.50
CA SER A 211 -1.82 -3.72 4.93
C SER A 211 -0.41 -3.25 5.28
N ARG A 212 0.61 -3.60 4.48
CA ARG A 212 1.99 -3.12 4.70
C ARG A 212 2.10 -1.61 4.61
N MET A 213 1.36 -0.98 3.70
CA MET A 213 1.31 0.48 3.59
C MET A 213 0.64 1.12 4.81
N VAL A 214 -0.45 0.52 5.32
CA VAL A 214 -1.11 0.96 6.56
C VAL A 214 -0.19 0.76 7.76
N ASP A 215 0.47 -0.38 7.89
CA ASP A 215 1.41 -0.64 8.99
C ASP A 215 2.58 0.34 8.96
N LYS A 216 3.11 0.66 7.77
CA LYS A 216 4.13 1.71 7.61
C LYS A 216 3.59 3.09 8.01
N ALA A 217 2.32 3.39 7.75
CA ALA A 217 1.69 4.65 8.13
C ALA A 217 1.46 4.81 9.65
N LEU A 218 1.60 3.74 10.44
CA LEU A 218 1.55 3.81 11.90
C LEU A 218 2.86 4.35 12.49
N ASP A 219 3.97 4.26 11.76
CA ASP A 219 5.25 4.83 12.16
C ASP A 219 5.11 6.36 12.27
N PRO A 220 5.52 6.97 13.40
CA PRO A 220 5.48 8.41 13.58
C PRO A 220 6.21 9.19 12.46
N ASN A 221 7.28 8.62 11.90
CA ASN A 221 8.10 9.26 10.87
C ASN A 221 7.62 9.01 9.44
N ALA A 222 6.56 8.21 9.23
CA ALA A 222 6.13 7.76 7.91
C ALA A 222 5.87 8.89 6.91
N PHE A 223 5.51 10.07 7.43
CA PHE A 223 5.03 11.21 6.66
C PHE A 223 5.95 12.43 6.74
N ASN A 224 7.17 12.29 7.26
CA ASN A 224 8.10 13.43 7.37
C ASN A 224 8.33 14.13 6.03
N ASP A 225 8.50 13.35 4.96
CA ASP A 225 8.78 13.88 3.62
C ASP A 225 7.55 13.98 2.70
N TYR A 226 6.39 13.46 3.11
CA TYR A 226 5.23 13.29 2.24
C TYR A 226 3.91 13.60 2.95
N ASP A 227 2.99 14.28 2.26
CA ASP A 227 1.60 14.30 2.72
C ASP A 227 1.00 12.87 2.64
N PRO A 228 0.13 12.46 3.59
CA PRO A 228 -0.36 11.08 3.63
C PRO A 228 -1.07 10.65 2.34
N ALA A 229 -1.91 11.51 1.74
CA ALA A 229 -2.59 11.18 0.49
C ALA A 229 -1.59 10.89 -0.64
N ARG A 230 -0.51 11.68 -0.74
CA ARG A 230 0.57 11.46 -1.72
C ARG A 230 1.34 10.18 -1.42
N PHE A 231 1.64 9.88 -0.16
CA PHE A 231 2.29 8.64 0.23
C PHE A 231 1.52 7.42 -0.30
N PHE A 232 0.23 7.32 -0.01
CA PHE A 232 -0.60 6.20 -0.46
C PHE A 232 -0.80 6.20 -1.98
N THR A 233 -1.07 7.36 -2.58
CA THR A 233 -1.26 7.49 -4.04
C THR A 233 -0.06 6.99 -4.83
N LEU A 234 1.15 7.45 -4.48
CA LEU A 234 2.37 7.10 -5.21
C LEU A 234 2.73 5.63 -5.03
N ASN A 235 2.68 5.14 -3.79
CA ASN A 235 3.00 3.75 -3.50
C ASN A 235 2.00 2.81 -4.17
N LEU A 236 0.69 3.06 -4.07
CA LEU A 236 -0.31 2.18 -4.63
C LEU A 236 -0.25 2.15 -6.17
N LYS A 237 -0.05 3.30 -6.82
CA LYS A 237 0.14 3.36 -8.27
C LYS A 237 1.34 2.54 -8.72
N ALA A 238 2.49 2.70 -8.05
CA ALA A 238 3.70 1.95 -8.38
C ALA A 238 3.53 0.44 -8.17
N ARG A 239 2.87 0.05 -7.07
CA ARG A 239 2.61 -1.36 -6.74
C ARG A 239 1.61 -1.99 -7.69
N ALA A 240 0.48 -1.33 -7.99
CA ALA A 240 -0.49 -1.83 -8.95
C ALA A 240 0.14 -2.11 -10.32
N LEU A 241 1.01 -1.21 -10.81
CA LEU A 241 1.74 -1.46 -12.06
C LEU A 241 2.68 -2.68 -11.96
N GLY A 242 3.39 -2.84 -10.84
CA GLY A 242 4.24 -4.01 -10.61
C GLY A 242 3.45 -5.32 -10.56
N GLU A 243 2.30 -5.31 -9.90
CA GLU A 243 1.44 -6.49 -9.77
C GLU A 243 0.77 -6.87 -11.10
N VAL A 244 0.25 -5.89 -11.86
CA VAL A 244 -0.28 -6.17 -13.20
C VAL A 244 0.81 -6.78 -14.09
N LYS A 245 2.04 -6.25 -14.04
CA LYS A 245 3.19 -6.82 -14.75
C LYS A 245 3.49 -8.25 -14.33
N ARG A 246 3.48 -8.53 -13.02
CA ARG A 246 3.68 -9.87 -12.47
C ARG A 246 2.64 -10.86 -13.03
N VAL A 247 1.37 -10.48 -13.00
CA VAL A 247 0.26 -11.32 -13.47
C VAL A 247 0.38 -11.65 -14.95
N ILE A 248 0.75 -10.69 -15.79
CA ILE A 248 0.89 -10.91 -17.25
C ILE A 248 2.26 -11.45 -17.68
N GLY A 249 3.16 -11.74 -16.72
CA GLY A 249 4.52 -12.20 -16.99
C GLY A 249 5.47 -11.15 -17.58
N ASP A 250 5.14 -9.85 -17.51
CA ASP A 250 5.99 -8.78 -18.03
C ASP A 250 7.18 -8.50 -17.08
N PRO A 251 8.43 -8.70 -17.50
CA PRO A 251 9.58 -8.38 -16.67
C PRO A 251 9.64 -6.88 -16.36
N HIS A 252 10.25 -6.51 -15.22
CA HIS A 252 10.39 -5.11 -14.81
C HIS A 252 11.04 -4.22 -15.90
N ILE A 253 12.02 -4.77 -16.64
CA ILE A 253 12.72 -4.09 -17.74
C ILE A 253 12.00 -4.16 -19.09
N GLY A 254 10.82 -4.80 -19.16
CA GLY A 254 10.03 -4.98 -20.39
C GLY A 254 9.85 -3.70 -21.22
N PRO A 255 9.50 -2.55 -20.61
CA PRO A 255 9.35 -1.31 -21.37
C PRO A 255 10.62 -0.81 -22.05
N LYS A 256 11.79 -1.07 -21.45
CA LYS A 256 13.07 -0.74 -22.11
C LYS A 256 13.30 -1.65 -23.31
N ILE A 257 13.05 -2.96 -23.16
CA ILE A 257 13.22 -3.95 -24.23
C ILE A 257 12.32 -3.62 -25.43
N ARG A 258 11.04 -3.34 -25.20
CA ARG A 258 10.07 -2.96 -26.25
C ARG A 258 10.46 -1.66 -26.96
N ARG A 259 11.05 -0.70 -26.24
CA ARG A 259 11.60 0.53 -26.84
C ARG A 259 12.78 0.23 -27.76
N VAL A 260 13.73 -0.60 -27.32
CA VAL A 260 14.89 -0.99 -28.14
C VAL A 260 14.45 -1.74 -29.39
N HIS A 261 13.51 -2.69 -29.28
CA HIS A 261 12.94 -3.41 -30.42
C HIS A 261 12.34 -2.43 -31.45
N ARG A 262 11.52 -1.46 -31.01
CA ARG A 262 10.97 -0.43 -31.91
C ARG A 262 12.04 0.44 -32.58
N MET A 263 13.09 0.82 -31.86
CA MET A 263 14.13 1.70 -32.39
C MET A 263 15.09 0.99 -33.35
N SER A 264 15.40 -0.28 -33.07
CA SER A 264 16.34 -1.08 -33.87
C SER A 264 15.70 -1.69 -35.11
N GLY A 265 14.38 -1.91 -35.11
CA GLY A 265 13.69 -2.66 -36.18
C GLY A 265 14.12 -4.12 -36.25
N ALA A 266 14.72 -4.64 -35.17
CA ALA A 266 15.17 -6.02 -35.09
C ALA A 266 14.00 -6.99 -35.26
N THR A 267 14.12 -7.96 -36.16
CA THR A 267 13.08 -8.96 -36.44
C THR A 267 13.27 -10.26 -35.66
N THR A 268 14.43 -10.46 -35.03
CA THR A 268 14.75 -11.66 -34.24
C THR A 268 15.10 -11.30 -32.80
N ILE A 269 14.90 -12.24 -31.88
CA ILE A 269 15.20 -12.07 -30.45
C ILE A 269 16.69 -11.79 -30.24
N GLU A 270 17.56 -12.47 -30.97
CA GLU A 270 19.02 -12.30 -30.88
C GLU A 270 19.43 -10.89 -31.28
N ALA A 271 18.82 -10.35 -32.34
CA ALA A 271 19.07 -8.99 -32.79
C ALA A 271 18.58 -7.96 -31.76
N VAL A 272 17.43 -8.18 -31.12
CA VAL A 272 16.95 -7.33 -30.01
C VAL A 272 17.91 -7.38 -28.82
N VAL A 273 18.38 -8.56 -28.44
CA VAL A 273 19.32 -8.75 -27.33
C VAL A 273 20.65 -8.06 -27.61
N ALA A 274 21.18 -8.20 -28.83
CA ALA A 274 22.40 -7.52 -29.25
C ALA A 274 22.25 -5.99 -29.18
N ALA A 275 21.19 -5.46 -29.79
CA ALA A 275 20.90 -4.02 -29.76
C ALA A 275 20.71 -3.49 -28.33
N TYR A 276 20.05 -4.25 -27.45
CA TYR A 276 19.87 -3.86 -26.05
C TYR A 276 21.20 -3.82 -25.31
N ASN A 277 22.03 -4.85 -25.44
CA ASN A 277 23.31 -4.95 -24.74
C ASN A 277 24.32 -3.91 -25.26
N GLU A 278 24.25 -3.52 -26.54
CA GLU A 278 25.02 -2.41 -27.09
C GLU A 278 24.60 -1.07 -26.47
N GLN A 279 23.30 -0.82 -26.36
CA GLN A 279 22.77 0.42 -25.77
C GLN A 279 22.93 0.48 -24.24
N TYR A 280 22.89 -0.66 -23.56
CA TYR A 280 23.00 -0.77 -22.10
C TYR A 280 24.07 -1.79 -21.66
N PRO A 281 25.38 -1.50 -21.84
CA PRO A 281 26.45 -2.48 -21.60
C PRO A 281 26.56 -3.00 -20.16
N LYS A 282 26.02 -2.26 -19.18
CA LYS A 282 26.02 -2.63 -17.77
C LYS A 282 24.83 -3.50 -17.35
N GLU A 283 23.79 -3.59 -18.19
CA GLU A 283 22.57 -4.34 -17.93
C GLU A 283 22.48 -5.49 -18.95
N HIS A 284 23.09 -6.65 -18.66
CA HIS A 284 23.04 -7.78 -19.59
C HIS A 284 21.62 -8.37 -19.71
N LEU A 285 21.09 -8.35 -20.93
CA LEU A 285 19.83 -8.98 -21.34
C LEU A 285 20.10 -10.37 -21.91
N GLY A 286 19.31 -11.35 -21.49
CA GLY A 286 19.29 -12.69 -22.08
C GLY A 286 18.00 -12.95 -22.85
N ALA A 287 18.04 -13.92 -23.78
CA ALA A 287 16.95 -14.25 -24.71
C ALA A 287 15.61 -14.53 -23.98
N LYS A 288 15.62 -15.31 -22.89
CA LYS A 288 14.40 -15.61 -22.10
C LYS A 288 13.67 -14.36 -21.62
N ARG A 289 14.41 -13.35 -21.12
CA ARG A 289 13.82 -12.09 -20.64
C ARG A 289 13.36 -11.20 -21.80
N ALA A 290 14.07 -11.22 -22.93
CA ALA A 290 13.66 -10.51 -24.13
C ALA A 290 12.36 -11.09 -24.69
N MET A 291 12.27 -12.42 -24.80
CA MET A 291 11.06 -13.12 -25.22
C MET A 291 9.89 -12.80 -24.29
N ALA A 292 10.04 -12.99 -22.97
CA ALA A 292 9.00 -12.68 -22.01
C ALA A 292 8.48 -11.24 -22.12
N ALA A 293 9.36 -10.26 -22.36
CA ALA A 293 8.95 -8.86 -22.53
C ALA A 293 8.17 -8.57 -23.83
N LEU A 294 8.44 -9.33 -24.89
CA LEU A 294 7.82 -9.16 -26.20
C LEU A 294 6.53 -9.99 -26.33
N THR A 295 6.41 -11.08 -25.59
CA THR A 295 5.22 -11.95 -25.55
C THR A 295 4.32 -11.71 -24.34
N ALA A 296 4.71 -10.85 -23.38
CA ALA A 296 3.89 -10.51 -22.22
C ALA A 296 2.47 -10.09 -22.64
N GLY A 297 1.48 -10.52 -21.85
CA GLY A 297 0.06 -10.29 -22.15
C GLY A 297 -0.54 -11.13 -23.30
N HIS A 298 0.23 -12.04 -23.93
CA HIS A 298 -0.30 -13.00 -24.91
C HIS A 298 -0.85 -14.29 -24.27
N GLN A 299 -0.66 -14.47 -22.96
CA GLN A 299 -1.07 -15.69 -22.27
C GLN A 299 -2.57 -15.63 -21.90
N LEU A 300 -3.37 -16.22 -22.80
CA LEU A 300 -4.57 -17.03 -22.57
C LEU A 300 -6.00 -16.45 -22.65
N GLU A 301 -6.33 -15.21 -22.25
CA GLU A 301 -7.76 -14.76 -22.31
C GLU A 301 -8.02 -13.51 -23.16
N VAL A 302 -7.01 -12.65 -23.38
CA VAL A 302 -7.14 -11.46 -24.24
C VAL A 302 -7.16 -11.80 -25.74
N MET A 303 -6.93 -13.07 -26.09
CA MET A 303 -6.81 -13.61 -27.46
C MET A 303 -8.08 -14.31 -28.00
N ALA A 304 -9.25 -14.15 -27.36
CA ALA A 304 -10.52 -14.69 -27.89
C ALA A 304 -10.99 -14.04 -29.23
N GLY A 305 -10.17 -13.18 -29.85
CA GLY A 305 -10.24 -12.86 -31.27
C GLY A 305 -9.11 -13.57 -32.01
N ALA A 306 -9.45 -14.65 -32.71
CA ALA A 306 -8.52 -15.52 -33.43
C ALA A 306 -7.48 -14.76 -34.25
N LEU A 307 -6.21 -14.95 -33.90
CA LEU A 307 -5.07 -14.42 -34.64
C LEU A 307 -3.99 -15.49 -34.72
N ALA A 308 -3.80 -16.02 -35.92
CA ALA A 308 -2.57 -16.60 -36.43
C ALA A 308 -2.46 -16.10 -37.89
N PRO A 309 -1.25 -15.84 -38.43
CA PRO A 309 -0.12 -16.75 -38.32
C PRO A 309 1.14 -16.06 -37.81
N ASP A 310 1.65 -16.57 -36.69
CA ASP A 310 3.10 -16.68 -36.48
C ASP A 310 3.29 -18.05 -35.83
N ASP A 311 3.11 -19.07 -36.66
CA ASP A 311 2.96 -20.47 -36.22
C ASP A 311 4.26 -20.97 -35.53
N GLU A 312 5.42 -20.39 -35.85
CA GLU A 312 6.70 -20.76 -35.22
C GLU A 312 6.79 -20.41 -33.72
N LEU A 313 6.26 -19.26 -33.30
CA LEU A 313 6.27 -18.84 -31.88
C LEU A 313 5.25 -19.62 -31.05
N ARG A 314 4.15 -20.02 -31.68
CA ARG A 314 3.09 -20.81 -31.06
C ARG A 314 3.51 -22.28 -30.93
N ASP A 315 4.11 -22.85 -31.97
CA ASP A 315 4.56 -24.25 -31.99
C ASP A 315 5.69 -24.49 -30.99
N TRP A 316 6.61 -23.54 -30.81
CA TRP A 316 7.65 -23.66 -29.78
C TRP A 316 7.09 -23.56 -28.35
N ALA A 317 6.16 -22.63 -28.08
CA ALA A 317 5.52 -22.49 -26.77
C ALA A 317 4.65 -23.71 -26.40
N GLN A 318 3.99 -24.31 -27.39
CA GLN A 318 3.23 -25.55 -27.22
C GLN A 318 4.18 -26.73 -26.94
N SER A 319 5.32 -26.82 -27.63
CA SER A 319 6.31 -27.89 -27.41
C SER A 319 6.95 -27.89 -26.02
N GLU A 320 7.10 -26.72 -25.38
CA GLU A 320 7.60 -26.61 -23.99
C GLU A 320 6.52 -26.97 -22.96
N LEU A 321 5.24 -26.68 -23.23
CA LEU A 321 4.12 -27.09 -22.37
C LEU A 321 3.90 -28.60 -22.42
N ASP A 322 4.05 -29.21 -23.59
CA ASP A 322 3.91 -30.66 -23.79
C ASP A 322 5.15 -31.43 -23.30
N ALA A 323 6.32 -30.77 -23.17
CA ALA A 323 7.53 -31.35 -22.57
C ALA A 323 7.45 -31.47 -21.03
N VAL A 324 6.43 -30.88 -20.41
CA VAL A 324 6.10 -31.09 -18.99
C VAL A 324 5.03 -32.18 -18.92
N GLU A 325 5.41 -33.43 -19.20
CA GLU A 325 4.53 -34.57 -18.92
C GLU A 325 4.24 -34.64 -17.41
N PRO A 326 3.00 -35.00 -17.00
CA PRO A 326 2.69 -35.27 -15.62
C PRO A 326 3.49 -36.48 -15.16
N ASP A 327 4.29 -36.29 -14.10
CA ASP A 327 5.00 -37.32 -13.35
C ASP A 327 4.09 -38.53 -13.16
N GLU A 328 4.36 -39.61 -13.90
CA GLU A 328 3.67 -40.88 -13.77
C GLU A 328 3.82 -41.34 -12.32
N THR A 329 2.73 -41.23 -11.56
CA THR A 329 2.66 -41.80 -10.22
C THR A 329 2.99 -43.28 -10.31
N PRO A 330 3.97 -43.79 -9.53
CA PRO A 330 4.32 -45.19 -9.60
C PRO A 330 3.17 -46.04 -9.10
N GLU A 331 2.76 -47.01 -9.92
CA GLU A 331 1.83 -48.08 -9.57
C GLU A 331 2.35 -48.77 -8.29
N THR A 332 1.60 -48.67 -7.19
CA THR A 332 1.80 -49.55 -6.05
C THR A 332 1.29 -50.94 -6.42
N GLU A 333 2.19 -51.79 -6.89
CA GLU A 333 1.99 -53.24 -6.94
C GLU A 333 1.67 -53.78 -5.54
N SER A 334 0.48 -54.35 -5.43
CA SER A 334 0.15 -55.36 -4.44
C SER A 334 0.84 -56.66 -4.79
N ASP A 335 1.58 -57.27 -3.86
CA ASP A 335 1.31 -58.64 -3.38
C ASP A 335 2.42 -59.15 -2.43
N ALA A 336 1.96 -59.61 -1.25
CA ALA A 336 2.47 -60.67 -0.35
C ALA A 336 2.46 -60.27 1.14
#